data_AF-A0A517VSR8-F1
#
_entry.id   AF-A0A517VSR8-F1
#
_cell.length_a   1.000
_cell.length_b   1.000
_cell.length_c   1.000
_cell.angle_alpha   90.00
_cell.angle_beta   90.00
_cell.angle_gamma   90.00
#
_symmetry.space_group_name_H-M   'P 1'
#
loop_
_entity.id
_entity.type
_entity.pdbx_description
1 polymer ?
#
loop_
_entity_poly.entity_id
_entity_poly.type
_entity_poly.pdbx_seq_one_letter_code
_entity_poly.pdbx_strand_id
1 'polypeptide(L)'
;MSESISYQRVQAAYQRARAELLSARNDAGHWEGELSTSALSTATAVMALEMIRRHRPDDDHSLDSYIKQGIQWIATHQNEDGGWGDTVKSFSNISTSMLCHAVFHATCNTEKFATVVVNAKQYIDRIGGVEAVIARYGKDKTFSVPILTHCALAGLVDWKTIPALPFELSCLPANFYKTVRLPVVSYALPALIAIGQVRHHFQKPRNPITRIIRNLSIQKSLKKLISIQPTNGGFLEAAPLTSFVTMSLAGMGLVDHPVVNKGLEFLLASARPDGSWPIDTNLATWTTTLSVNAIQGTLSEFEKAPIRQWLLQQQYQELHPYTSAEPGGWAWTDLPGGVPDADDTPGAILALLNLRPEDSEHELSSELRLALRNGVQWLLDLQNSNGGWPTFCRGWGTLPFDQSAADISAHVIRALQAWLETEPDDADIPLRKRAEHAIQRSFRYLASVQRNDGSWLPLWFGNQHIKNDENPVYGTARVLAAYASQEMSDSTQAEQAIKFLKSVQNTDGGWGGDAGAPSSVEETALAVDTLLAMGLDPDNPNITSGLNWLLQQVETNGFTESTPIGFYFAKLWYFEQLYPIIFSVSALHRAEMVLKKCTDDNLRLSLAEEDYPIMSTEKQ
;
A
#
# COMPACT_ATOMS: atom_id res chain seq x y z
N MET A 1 -14.98 38.05 -3.98
CA MET A 1 -14.43 38.10 -2.61
C MET A 1 -14.57 36.69 -2.08
N SER A 2 -13.48 35.91 -2.03
CA SER A 2 -13.54 34.60 -1.39
C SER A 2 -13.77 34.84 0.09
N GLU A 3 -14.77 34.15 0.65
CA GLU A 3 -15.00 34.16 2.10
C GLU A 3 -13.76 33.57 2.77
N SER A 4 -13.10 34.33 3.64
CA SER A 4 -11.97 33.85 4.44
C SER A 4 -12.39 32.65 5.28
N ILE A 5 -11.57 31.62 5.36
CA ILE A 5 -11.93 30.41 6.10
C ILE A 5 -11.95 30.68 7.60
N SER A 6 -13.07 30.39 8.24
CA SER A 6 -13.21 30.50 9.69
C SER A 6 -12.38 29.45 10.41
N TYR A 7 -11.50 29.90 11.31
CA TYR A 7 -10.77 29.04 12.25
C TYR A 7 -11.70 28.11 13.03
N GLN A 8 -12.85 28.61 13.52
CA GLN A 8 -13.80 27.79 14.28
C GLN A 8 -14.42 26.67 13.45
N ARG A 9 -14.67 26.92 12.16
CA ARG A 9 -15.19 25.88 11.24
C ARG A 9 -14.16 24.78 11.01
N VAL A 10 -12.89 25.14 10.81
CA VAL A 10 -11.78 24.18 10.66
C VAL A 10 -11.57 23.38 11.93
N GLN A 11 -11.55 24.04 13.08
CA GLN A 11 -11.44 23.37 14.38
C GLN A 11 -12.59 22.38 14.61
N ALA A 12 -13.84 22.77 14.35
CA ALA A 12 -14.99 21.87 14.50
C ALA A 12 -14.89 20.64 13.59
N ALA A 13 -14.47 20.83 12.33
CA ALA A 13 -14.27 19.72 11.41
C ALA A 13 -13.11 18.81 11.83
N TYR A 14 -11.97 19.38 12.26
CA TYR A 14 -10.85 18.62 12.80
C TYR A 14 -11.27 17.77 14.00
N GLN A 15 -11.99 18.34 14.97
CA GLN A 15 -12.46 17.59 16.14
C GLN A 15 -13.41 16.46 15.76
N ARG A 16 -14.29 16.66 14.78
CA ARG A 16 -15.17 15.60 14.26
C ARG A 16 -14.37 14.48 13.59
N ALA A 17 -13.47 14.81 12.67
CA ALA A 17 -12.65 13.81 11.98
C ALA A 17 -11.73 13.05 12.95
N ARG A 18 -11.16 13.75 13.94
CA ARG A 18 -10.33 13.17 15.00
C ARG A 18 -11.14 12.22 15.88
N ALA A 19 -12.36 12.60 16.28
CA ALA A 19 -13.23 11.74 17.07
C ALA A 19 -13.58 10.45 16.32
N GLU A 20 -13.91 10.56 15.03
CA GLU A 20 -14.15 9.40 14.15
C GLU A 20 -12.93 8.48 14.10
N LEU A 21 -11.75 9.05 13.84
CA LEU A 21 -10.50 8.29 13.82
C LEU A 21 -10.24 7.58 15.15
N LEU A 22 -10.34 8.28 16.28
CA LEU A 22 -10.10 7.69 17.60
C LEU A 22 -11.10 6.58 17.96
N SER A 23 -12.33 6.66 17.43
CA SER A 23 -13.37 5.65 17.62
C SER A 23 -13.11 4.36 16.82
N ALA A 24 -12.29 4.44 15.77
CA ALA A 24 -11.91 3.30 14.93
C ALA A 24 -10.75 2.46 15.50
N ARG A 25 -10.27 2.76 16.72
CA ARG A 25 -9.29 1.91 17.41
C ARG A 25 -9.92 0.57 17.83
N ASN A 26 -9.13 -0.49 17.76
CA ASN A 26 -9.53 -1.78 18.33
C ASN A 26 -9.34 -1.80 19.86
N ASP A 27 -9.74 -2.91 20.49
CA ASP A 27 -9.63 -3.10 21.95
C ASP A 27 -8.19 -3.03 22.47
N ALA A 28 -7.19 -3.27 21.60
CA ALA A 28 -5.77 -3.14 21.91
C ALA A 28 -5.24 -1.69 21.75
N GLY A 29 -6.10 -0.75 21.35
CA GLY A 29 -5.80 0.68 21.29
C GLY A 29 -5.08 1.17 20.03
N HIS A 30 -4.89 0.31 19.01
CA HIS A 30 -4.30 0.66 17.72
C HIS A 30 -5.32 0.56 16.58
N TRP A 31 -4.93 0.88 15.36
CA TRP A 31 -5.82 0.89 14.19
C TRP A 31 -5.48 -0.27 13.26
N GLU A 32 -6.40 -1.21 13.11
CA GLU A 32 -6.24 -2.34 12.18
C GLU A 32 -6.63 -1.99 10.74
N GLY A 33 -7.63 -1.12 10.58
CA GLY A 33 -8.25 -0.81 9.30
C GLY A 33 -9.18 -1.93 8.80
N GLU A 34 -9.76 -1.72 7.63
CA GLU A 34 -10.53 -2.73 6.91
C GLU A 34 -10.37 -2.55 5.40
N LEU A 35 -9.63 -3.47 4.79
CA LEU A 35 -9.42 -3.51 3.35
C LEU A 35 -10.68 -3.94 2.61
N SER A 36 -10.92 -3.33 1.45
CA SER A 36 -12.02 -3.65 0.56
C SER A 36 -12.14 -5.14 0.26
N THR A 37 -13.38 -5.62 0.20
CA THR A 37 -13.72 -6.93 -0.37
C THR A 37 -13.32 -6.98 -1.85
N SER A 38 -12.82 -8.13 -2.30
CA SER A 38 -12.23 -8.28 -3.63
C SER A 38 -12.82 -9.45 -4.42
N ALA A 39 -13.32 -9.15 -5.62
CA ALA A 39 -13.80 -10.17 -6.56
C ALA A 39 -12.65 -11.06 -7.04
N LEU A 40 -11.46 -10.49 -7.22
CA LEU A 40 -10.25 -11.23 -7.55
C LEU A 40 -9.88 -12.21 -6.44
N SER A 41 -9.77 -11.73 -5.20
CA SER A 41 -9.44 -12.60 -4.06
C SER A 41 -10.46 -13.69 -3.86
N THR A 42 -11.75 -13.34 -3.92
CA THR A 42 -12.84 -14.29 -3.72
C THR A 42 -12.84 -15.36 -4.81
N ALA A 43 -12.62 -14.99 -6.08
CA ALA A 43 -12.49 -15.97 -7.16
C ALA A 43 -11.28 -16.91 -6.95
N THR A 44 -10.12 -16.36 -6.60
CA THR A 44 -8.93 -17.21 -6.38
C THR A 44 -9.10 -18.14 -5.17
N ALA A 45 -9.68 -17.66 -4.07
CA ALA A 45 -9.97 -18.47 -2.88
C ALA A 45 -10.95 -19.60 -3.21
N VAL A 46 -12.08 -19.30 -3.86
CA VAL A 46 -13.06 -20.29 -4.30
C VAL A 46 -12.42 -21.35 -5.20
N MET A 47 -11.54 -20.96 -6.13
CA MET A 47 -10.81 -21.92 -6.97
C MET A 47 -9.90 -22.84 -6.14
N ALA A 48 -9.16 -22.29 -5.18
CA ALA A 48 -8.30 -23.08 -4.30
C ALA A 48 -9.10 -24.09 -3.48
N LEU A 49 -10.20 -23.64 -2.87
CA LEU A 49 -11.11 -24.51 -2.12
C LEU A 49 -11.71 -25.60 -3.01
N GLU A 50 -12.13 -25.28 -4.23
CA GLU A 50 -12.68 -26.24 -5.20
C GLU A 50 -11.64 -27.28 -5.62
N MET A 51 -10.38 -26.89 -5.88
CA MET A 51 -9.32 -27.84 -6.20
C MET A 51 -9.05 -28.81 -5.06
N ILE A 52 -9.15 -28.36 -3.80
CA ILE A 52 -9.04 -29.22 -2.62
C ILE A 52 -10.26 -30.14 -2.50
N ARG A 53 -11.48 -29.58 -2.61
CA ARG A 53 -12.76 -30.32 -2.49
C ARG A 53 -12.82 -31.50 -3.45
N ARG A 54 -12.36 -31.34 -4.70
CA ARG A 54 -12.32 -32.42 -5.72
C ARG A 54 -11.50 -33.64 -5.35
N HIS A 55 -10.58 -33.51 -4.39
CA HIS A 55 -9.74 -34.61 -3.92
C HIS A 55 -10.17 -35.16 -2.56
N ARG A 56 -11.20 -34.58 -1.95
CA ARG A 56 -11.77 -35.03 -0.68
C ARG A 56 -12.88 -36.06 -0.92
N PRO A 57 -13.20 -36.90 0.08
CA PRO A 57 -14.34 -37.81 0.03
C PRO A 57 -15.66 -37.08 -0.25
N ASP A 58 -16.59 -37.72 -0.95
CA ASP A 58 -17.88 -37.12 -1.34
C ASP A 58 -18.77 -36.71 -0.14
N ASP A 59 -18.52 -37.28 1.05
CA ASP A 59 -19.22 -36.95 2.30
C ASP A 59 -18.57 -35.81 3.09
N ASP A 60 -17.39 -35.31 2.67
CA ASP A 60 -16.77 -34.12 3.26
C ASP A 60 -17.34 -32.84 2.65
N HIS A 61 -18.32 -32.27 3.36
CA HIS A 61 -18.97 -31.00 3.02
C HIS A 61 -18.36 -29.77 3.70
N SER A 62 -17.17 -29.89 4.32
CA SER A 62 -16.60 -28.80 5.15
C SER A 62 -16.27 -27.53 4.38
N LEU A 63 -16.08 -27.61 3.05
CA LEU A 63 -15.76 -26.46 2.19
C LEU A 63 -16.98 -25.90 1.43
N ASP A 64 -18.10 -26.63 1.43
CA ASP A 64 -19.25 -26.33 0.57
C ASP A 64 -19.89 -24.98 0.89
N SER A 65 -19.96 -24.62 2.18
CA SER A 65 -20.51 -23.33 2.62
C SER A 65 -19.67 -22.15 2.12
N TYR A 66 -18.34 -22.25 2.20
CA TYR A 66 -17.42 -21.22 1.73
C TYR A 66 -17.48 -21.06 0.21
N ILE A 67 -17.45 -22.17 -0.53
CA ILE A 67 -17.54 -22.15 -2.00
C ILE A 67 -18.88 -21.58 -2.45
N LYS A 68 -19.99 -22.01 -1.83
CA LYS A 68 -21.34 -21.52 -2.16
C LYS A 68 -21.49 -20.03 -1.89
N GLN A 69 -21.01 -19.55 -0.74
CA GLN A 69 -21.08 -18.14 -0.38
C GLN A 69 -20.21 -17.28 -1.30
N GLY A 70 -18.97 -17.70 -1.59
CA GLY A 70 -18.09 -16.99 -2.51
C GLY A 70 -18.63 -16.91 -3.93
N ILE A 71 -19.19 -18.00 -4.47
CA ILE A 71 -19.86 -17.98 -5.79
C ILE A 71 -21.07 -17.05 -5.79
N GLN A 72 -21.89 -17.09 -4.73
CA GLN A 72 -23.04 -16.19 -4.59
C GLN A 72 -22.59 -14.73 -4.54
N TRP A 73 -21.56 -14.43 -3.77
CA TRP A 73 -20.99 -13.08 -3.65
C TRP A 73 -20.45 -12.58 -4.99
N ILE A 74 -19.68 -13.40 -5.73
CA ILE A 74 -19.18 -13.02 -7.06
C ILE A 74 -20.36 -12.71 -8.01
N ALA A 75 -21.42 -13.53 -7.98
CA ALA A 75 -22.58 -13.34 -8.84
C ALA A 75 -23.35 -12.04 -8.55
N THR A 76 -23.39 -11.58 -7.29
CA THR A 76 -24.11 -10.35 -6.91
C THR A 76 -23.30 -9.07 -7.11
N HIS A 77 -21.99 -9.18 -7.36
CA HIS A 77 -21.08 -8.04 -7.52
C HIS A 77 -20.53 -7.92 -8.96
N GLN A 78 -21.24 -8.44 -9.96
CA GLN A 78 -20.94 -8.19 -11.37
C GLN A 78 -21.31 -6.75 -11.73
N ASN A 79 -20.41 -6.03 -12.39
CA ASN A 79 -20.66 -4.69 -12.90
C ASN A 79 -21.68 -4.73 -14.06
N GLU A 80 -22.35 -3.61 -14.31
CA GLU A 80 -23.38 -3.50 -15.36
C GLU A 80 -22.88 -3.87 -16.76
N ASP A 81 -21.57 -3.70 -17.02
CA ASP A 81 -20.94 -4.01 -18.30
C ASP A 81 -20.63 -5.51 -18.51
N GLY A 82 -20.97 -6.34 -17.52
CA GLY A 82 -20.77 -7.79 -17.49
C GLY A 82 -19.44 -8.24 -16.90
N GLY A 83 -18.52 -7.32 -16.58
CA GLY A 83 -17.22 -7.65 -15.98
C GLY A 83 -17.19 -7.52 -14.45
N TRP A 84 -15.99 -7.64 -13.89
CA TRP A 84 -15.68 -7.35 -12.50
C TRP A 84 -14.40 -6.51 -12.40
N GLY A 85 -14.41 -5.55 -11.49
CA GLY A 85 -13.20 -4.89 -11.00
C GLY A 85 -12.57 -5.63 -9.83
N ASP A 86 -11.42 -5.15 -9.37
CA ASP A 86 -10.69 -5.81 -8.26
C ASP A 86 -11.38 -5.62 -6.91
N THR A 87 -12.19 -4.57 -6.77
CA THR A 87 -13.07 -4.29 -5.63
C THR A 87 -14.50 -4.04 -6.07
N VAL A 88 -15.42 -3.92 -5.12
CA VAL A 88 -16.83 -3.52 -5.36
C VAL A 88 -17.00 -2.09 -5.89
N LYS A 89 -15.96 -1.24 -5.83
CA LYS A 89 -15.95 0.14 -6.35
C LYS A 89 -15.09 0.28 -7.63
N SER A 90 -14.51 -0.81 -8.13
CA SER A 90 -13.56 -0.77 -9.23
C SER A 90 -14.19 -0.99 -10.60
N PHE A 91 -13.67 -0.32 -11.62
CA PHE A 91 -14.02 -0.62 -13.01
C PHE A 91 -13.66 -2.04 -13.40
N SER A 92 -14.45 -2.61 -14.29
CA SER A 92 -14.20 -3.94 -14.83
C SER A 92 -12.84 -4.02 -15.49
N ASN A 93 -12.10 -5.10 -15.23
CA ASN A 93 -10.85 -5.38 -15.90
C ASN A 93 -10.78 -6.85 -16.36
N ILE A 94 -9.94 -7.11 -17.38
CA ILE A 94 -9.87 -8.43 -18.01
C ILE A 94 -9.41 -9.53 -17.05
N SER A 95 -8.45 -9.21 -16.18
CA SER A 95 -7.84 -10.17 -15.26
C SER A 95 -8.88 -10.71 -14.29
N THR A 96 -9.55 -9.82 -13.57
CA THR A 96 -10.53 -10.21 -12.55
C THR A 96 -11.77 -10.82 -13.17
N SER A 97 -12.22 -10.29 -14.31
CA SER A 97 -13.35 -10.89 -15.03
C SER A 97 -13.07 -12.32 -15.49
N MET A 98 -11.87 -12.62 -15.98
CA MET A 98 -11.49 -14.00 -16.34
C MET A 98 -11.42 -14.93 -15.13
N LEU A 99 -10.90 -14.45 -13.99
CA LEU A 99 -10.84 -15.22 -12.74
C LEU A 99 -12.25 -15.56 -12.23
N CYS A 100 -13.14 -14.55 -12.16
CA CYS A 100 -14.53 -14.70 -11.73
C CYS A 100 -15.32 -15.62 -12.67
N HIS A 101 -15.17 -15.45 -13.98
CA HIS A 101 -15.80 -16.35 -14.95
C HIS A 101 -15.35 -17.81 -14.76
N ALA A 102 -14.04 -18.04 -14.59
CA ALA A 102 -13.48 -19.38 -14.45
C ALA A 102 -14.02 -20.18 -13.25
N VAL A 103 -14.32 -19.53 -12.11
CA VAL A 103 -14.82 -20.26 -10.94
C VAL A 103 -16.24 -20.79 -11.10
N PHE A 104 -17.10 -20.16 -11.90
CA PHE A 104 -18.43 -20.71 -12.20
C PHE A 104 -18.32 -22.05 -12.96
N HIS A 105 -17.34 -22.16 -13.88
CA HIS A 105 -17.08 -23.40 -14.61
C HIS A 105 -16.44 -24.44 -13.70
N ALA A 106 -15.43 -24.06 -12.91
CA ALA A 106 -14.76 -24.99 -12.01
C ALA A 106 -15.70 -25.58 -10.95
N THR A 107 -16.66 -24.80 -10.45
CA THR A 107 -17.61 -25.26 -9.44
C THR A 107 -18.91 -25.85 -10.02
N CYS A 108 -19.00 -26.02 -11.34
CA CYS A 108 -20.19 -26.51 -12.04
C CYS A 108 -21.47 -25.69 -11.75
N ASN A 109 -21.34 -24.38 -11.56
CA ASN A 109 -22.44 -23.46 -11.26
C ASN A 109 -22.94 -22.66 -12.48
N THR A 110 -22.50 -23.01 -13.69
CA THR A 110 -22.79 -22.25 -14.91
C THR A 110 -24.27 -22.17 -15.25
N GLU A 111 -25.03 -23.26 -15.13
CA GLU A 111 -26.47 -23.28 -15.40
C GLU A 111 -27.26 -22.45 -14.37
N LYS A 112 -26.87 -22.56 -13.09
CA LYS A 112 -27.51 -21.83 -11.99
C LYS A 112 -27.35 -20.32 -12.14
N PHE A 113 -26.19 -19.86 -12.62
CA PHE A 113 -25.87 -18.44 -12.81
C PHE A 113 -25.72 -18.10 -14.31
N ALA A 114 -26.58 -18.67 -15.16
CA ALA A 114 -26.45 -18.57 -16.62
C ALA A 114 -26.29 -17.13 -17.13
N THR A 115 -27.11 -16.19 -16.65
CA THR A 115 -27.04 -14.78 -17.06
C THR A 115 -25.69 -14.14 -16.73
N VAL A 116 -25.21 -14.35 -15.50
CA VAL A 116 -23.92 -13.82 -15.03
C VAL A 116 -22.77 -14.36 -15.90
N VAL A 117 -22.78 -15.66 -16.17
CA VAL A 117 -21.76 -16.33 -16.99
C VAL A 117 -21.79 -15.85 -18.44
N VAL A 118 -22.97 -15.65 -19.02
CA VAL A 118 -23.12 -15.13 -20.38
C VAL A 118 -22.60 -13.70 -20.49
N ASN A 119 -22.98 -12.82 -19.54
CA ASN A 119 -22.51 -11.44 -19.52
C ASN A 119 -20.98 -11.36 -19.35
N ALA A 120 -20.42 -12.19 -18.47
CA ALA A 120 -18.99 -12.33 -18.26
C ALA A 120 -18.26 -12.72 -19.54
N LYS A 121 -18.78 -13.72 -20.25
CA LYS A 121 -18.22 -14.18 -21.52
C LYS A 121 -18.24 -13.07 -22.58
N GLN A 122 -19.34 -12.34 -22.69
CA GLN A 122 -19.46 -11.21 -23.62
C GLN A 122 -18.46 -10.10 -23.31
N TYR A 123 -18.29 -9.75 -22.02
CA TYR A 123 -17.27 -8.81 -21.57
C TYR A 123 -15.85 -9.28 -21.96
N ILE A 124 -15.50 -10.53 -21.62
CA ILE A 124 -14.18 -11.11 -21.88
C ILE A 124 -13.86 -11.13 -23.38
N ASP A 125 -14.83 -11.52 -24.22
CA ASP A 125 -14.69 -11.55 -25.68
C ASP A 125 -14.50 -10.14 -26.25
N ARG A 126 -15.25 -9.16 -25.75
CA ARG A 126 -15.15 -7.75 -26.16
C ARG A 126 -13.76 -7.16 -25.86
N ILE A 127 -13.18 -7.52 -24.72
CA ILE A 127 -11.88 -6.98 -24.29
C ILE A 127 -10.69 -7.76 -24.89
N GLY A 128 -10.88 -9.02 -25.29
CA GLY A 128 -9.87 -9.81 -26.02
C GLY A 128 -9.28 -11.00 -25.26
N GLY A 129 -9.85 -11.39 -24.12
CA GLY A 129 -9.49 -12.63 -23.40
C GLY A 129 -8.00 -12.77 -23.07
N VAL A 130 -7.43 -13.93 -23.42
CA VAL A 130 -6.02 -14.30 -23.12
C VAL A 130 -5.02 -13.29 -23.68
N GLU A 131 -5.24 -12.79 -24.90
CA GLU A 131 -4.33 -11.83 -25.54
C GLU A 131 -4.32 -10.50 -24.78
N ALA A 132 -5.48 -10.05 -24.31
CA ALA A 132 -5.60 -8.84 -23.51
C ALA A 132 -4.93 -8.96 -22.13
N VAL A 133 -5.00 -10.14 -21.48
CA VAL A 133 -4.24 -10.41 -20.25
C VAL A 133 -2.74 -10.32 -20.50
N ILE A 134 -2.24 -10.97 -21.56
CA ILE A 134 -0.82 -10.94 -21.90
C ILE A 134 -0.37 -9.51 -22.23
N ALA A 135 -1.18 -8.76 -22.99
CA ALA A 135 -0.89 -7.37 -23.34
C ALA A 135 -0.86 -6.45 -22.11
N ARG A 136 -1.77 -6.62 -21.14
CA ARG A 136 -1.85 -5.80 -19.91
C ARG A 136 -0.57 -5.87 -19.06
N TYR A 137 0.05 -7.05 -18.96
CA TYR A 137 1.25 -7.26 -18.12
C TYR A 137 2.56 -7.28 -18.94
N GLY A 138 2.47 -7.37 -20.27
CA GLY A 138 3.61 -7.29 -21.16
C GLY A 138 4.66 -8.38 -20.89
N LYS A 139 5.90 -7.95 -20.60
CA LYS A 139 6.99 -8.88 -20.29
C LYS A 139 6.94 -9.43 -18.87
N ASP A 140 6.18 -8.78 -17.99
CA ASP A 140 6.01 -9.24 -16.63
C ASP A 140 5.07 -10.45 -16.59
N LYS A 141 5.61 -11.57 -16.12
CA LYS A 141 4.90 -12.85 -16.02
C LYS A 141 4.31 -13.08 -14.63
N THR A 142 4.55 -12.16 -13.69
CA THR A 142 4.15 -12.29 -12.28
C THR A 142 2.64 -12.39 -12.12
N PHE A 143 1.85 -11.74 -12.98
CA PHE A 143 0.38 -11.76 -12.92
C PHE A 143 -0.27 -12.60 -14.03
N SER A 144 0.20 -12.44 -15.28
CA SER A 144 -0.39 -13.13 -16.43
C SER A 144 -0.36 -14.65 -16.28
N VAL A 145 0.73 -15.22 -15.77
CA VAL A 145 0.86 -16.68 -15.62
C VAL A 145 -0.08 -17.25 -14.55
N PRO A 146 -0.17 -16.71 -13.32
CA PRO A 146 -1.17 -17.14 -12.34
C PRO A 146 -2.62 -17.06 -12.85
N ILE A 147 -3.00 -15.94 -13.48
CA ILE A 147 -4.37 -15.75 -14.00
C ILE A 147 -4.71 -16.81 -15.04
N LEU A 148 -3.82 -17.04 -16.00
CA LEU A 148 -4.03 -18.06 -17.02
C LEU A 148 -4.00 -19.49 -16.44
N THR A 149 -3.20 -19.73 -15.41
CA THR A 149 -3.16 -21.02 -14.69
C THR A 149 -4.49 -21.30 -14.00
N HIS A 150 -5.07 -20.32 -13.31
CA HIS A 150 -6.42 -20.41 -12.72
C HIS A 150 -7.47 -20.74 -13.78
N CYS A 151 -7.44 -20.07 -14.93
CA CYS A 151 -8.36 -20.35 -16.02
C CYS A 151 -8.15 -21.74 -16.66
N ALA A 152 -6.91 -22.23 -16.72
CA ALA A 152 -6.60 -23.57 -17.21
C ALA A 152 -7.04 -24.67 -16.25
N LEU A 153 -6.95 -24.45 -14.93
CA LEU A 153 -7.51 -25.36 -13.91
C LEU A 153 -9.04 -25.47 -14.01
N ALA A 154 -9.71 -24.40 -14.47
CA ALA A 154 -11.13 -24.42 -14.81
C ALA A 154 -11.45 -25.06 -16.19
N GLY A 155 -10.43 -25.43 -16.97
CA GLY A 155 -10.60 -26.00 -18.31
C GLY A 155 -10.89 -24.96 -19.42
N LEU A 156 -10.72 -23.66 -19.15
CA LEU A 156 -11.05 -22.58 -20.09
C LEU A 156 -9.86 -22.09 -20.93
N VAL A 157 -8.63 -22.44 -20.55
CA VAL A 157 -7.39 -22.03 -21.24
C VAL A 157 -6.49 -23.26 -21.47
N ASP A 158 -5.95 -23.42 -22.68
CA ASP A 158 -4.97 -24.48 -22.99
C ASP A 158 -3.62 -24.18 -22.30
N TRP A 159 -3.09 -25.13 -21.54
CA TRP A 159 -1.77 -25.06 -20.89
C TRP A 159 -0.61 -24.68 -21.83
N LYS A 160 -0.74 -24.87 -23.14
CA LYS A 160 0.26 -24.44 -24.14
C LYS A 160 0.39 -22.92 -24.24
N THR A 161 -0.65 -22.16 -23.95
CA THR A 161 -0.61 -20.69 -23.98
C THR A 161 0.11 -20.11 -22.77
N ILE A 162 0.30 -20.91 -21.71
CA ILE A 162 0.88 -20.47 -20.45
C ILE A 162 2.42 -20.55 -20.50
N PRO A 163 3.11 -19.41 -20.36
CA PRO A 163 4.57 -19.37 -20.26
C PRO A 163 5.07 -20.23 -19.09
N ALA A 164 6.16 -20.98 -19.32
CA ALA A 164 6.78 -21.73 -18.24
C ALA A 164 7.53 -20.81 -17.27
N LEU A 165 7.34 -21.03 -15.97
CA LEU A 165 8.13 -20.40 -14.91
C LEU A 165 9.30 -21.32 -14.49
N PRO A 166 10.52 -20.78 -14.35
CA PRO A 166 11.71 -21.59 -14.05
C PRO A 166 11.84 -21.89 -12.55
N PHE A 167 10.95 -22.74 -12.02
CA PHE A 167 10.96 -23.12 -10.60
C PHE A 167 12.28 -23.79 -10.16
N GLU A 168 13.02 -24.40 -11.09
CA GLU A 168 14.33 -24.98 -10.82
C GLU A 168 15.34 -23.98 -10.26
N LEU A 169 15.17 -22.68 -10.55
CA LEU A 169 16.04 -21.65 -10.02
C LEU A 169 15.92 -21.58 -8.50
N SER A 170 14.73 -21.79 -7.92
CA SER A 170 14.50 -21.68 -6.47
C SER A 170 15.40 -22.58 -5.60
N CYS A 171 16.02 -23.60 -6.21
CA CYS A 171 16.96 -24.51 -5.57
C CYS A 171 18.38 -23.92 -5.41
N LEU A 172 18.67 -22.79 -6.04
CA LEU A 172 19.97 -22.12 -5.99
C LEU A 172 20.12 -21.29 -4.69
N PRO A 173 21.33 -21.17 -4.13
CA PRO A 173 21.58 -20.35 -2.94
C PRO A 173 21.24 -18.88 -3.16
N ALA A 174 20.73 -18.19 -2.13
CA ALA A 174 20.36 -16.77 -2.19
C ALA A 174 21.50 -15.86 -2.70
N ASN A 175 22.74 -16.13 -2.25
CA ASN A 175 23.93 -15.38 -2.65
C ASN A 175 24.27 -15.52 -4.15
N PHE A 176 23.84 -16.61 -4.79
CA PHE A 176 24.03 -16.80 -6.23
C PHE A 176 23.25 -15.75 -7.00
N TYR A 177 21.99 -15.49 -6.64
CA TYR A 177 21.14 -14.49 -7.32
C TYR A 177 21.70 -13.08 -7.25
N LYS A 178 22.23 -12.67 -6.08
CA LYS A 178 22.93 -11.38 -5.90
C LYS A 178 24.11 -11.26 -6.87
N THR A 179 24.83 -12.37 -7.10
CA THR A 179 26.04 -12.41 -7.94
C THR A 179 25.73 -12.38 -9.44
N VAL A 180 24.66 -13.06 -9.88
CA VAL A 180 24.32 -13.17 -11.31
C VAL A 180 23.28 -12.16 -11.79
N ARG A 181 22.88 -11.19 -10.96
CA ARG A 181 21.88 -10.15 -11.28
C ARG A 181 20.59 -10.72 -11.85
N LEU A 182 20.17 -11.89 -11.35
CA LEU A 182 18.94 -12.53 -11.83
C LEU A 182 17.73 -11.81 -11.22
N PRO A 183 16.69 -11.53 -12.03
CA PRO A 183 15.50 -10.78 -11.64
C PRO A 183 14.51 -11.64 -10.84
N VAL A 184 14.96 -12.33 -9.79
CA VAL A 184 14.06 -13.08 -8.92
C VAL A 184 13.77 -12.22 -7.71
N VAL A 185 12.58 -11.60 -7.71
CA VAL A 185 12.11 -10.94 -6.50
C VAL A 185 11.72 -12.01 -5.49
N SER A 186 12.29 -11.90 -4.29
CA SER A 186 12.12 -12.89 -3.22
C SER A 186 10.64 -13.17 -2.92
N TYR A 187 9.77 -12.17 -3.10
CA TYR A 187 8.34 -12.29 -2.83
C TYR A 187 7.53 -13.07 -3.88
N ALA A 188 8.02 -13.24 -5.11
CA ALA A 188 7.34 -14.02 -6.15
C ALA A 188 7.70 -15.52 -6.07
N LEU A 189 8.59 -15.90 -5.16
CA LEU A 189 9.14 -17.25 -5.07
C LEU A 189 8.07 -18.34 -4.83
N PRO A 190 7.04 -18.15 -3.98
CA PRO A 190 5.98 -19.15 -3.80
C PRO A 190 5.22 -19.43 -5.10
N ALA A 191 4.79 -18.38 -5.78
CA ALA A 191 4.11 -18.45 -7.07
C ALA A 191 5.01 -19.10 -8.13
N LEU A 192 6.28 -18.69 -8.22
CA LEU A 192 7.27 -19.29 -9.13
C LEU A 192 7.35 -20.81 -8.96
N ILE A 193 7.41 -21.28 -7.70
CA ILE A 193 7.52 -22.71 -7.38
C ILE A 193 6.23 -23.44 -7.72
N ALA A 194 5.10 -23.05 -7.12
CA ALA A 194 3.86 -23.79 -7.23
C ALA A 194 3.27 -23.75 -8.65
N ILE A 195 3.22 -22.55 -9.26
CA ILE A 195 2.68 -22.36 -10.60
C ILE A 195 3.63 -22.95 -11.67
N GLY A 196 4.94 -22.81 -11.45
CA GLY A 196 5.94 -23.44 -12.32
C GLY A 196 5.81 -24.97 -12.34
N GLN A 197 5.55 -25.58 -11.18
CA GLN A 197 5.35 -27.03 -11.06
C GLN A 197 4.02 -27.51 -11.66
N VAL A 198 2.88 -26.87 -11.36
CA VAL A 198 1.58 -27.27 -11.94
C VAL A 198 1.61 -27.15 -13.47
N ARG A 199 2.21 -26.08 -14.00
CA ARG A 199 2.39 -25.94 -15.45
C ARG A 199 3.28 -27.05 -16.01
N HIS A 200 4.37 -27.41 -15.35
CA HIS A 200 5.24 -28.52 -15.77
C HIS A 200 4.53 -29.88 -15.70
N HIS A 201 3.64 -30.08 -14.72
CA HIS A 201 2.83 -31.29 -14.57
C HIS A 201 1.95 -31.50 -15.80
N PHE A 202 1.16 -30.49 -16.19
CA PHE A 202 0.23 -30.57 -17.32
C PHE A 202 0.88 -30.36 -18.70
N GLN A 203 1.98 -29.60 -18.78
CA GLN A 203 2.67 -29.28 -20.03
C GLN A 203 4.19 -29.44 -19.89
N LYS A 204 4.66 -30.68 -19.99
CA LYS A 204 6.10 -31.01 -19.92
C LYS A 204 6.87 -30.42 -21.09
N PRO A 205 8.10 -29.91 -20.89
CA PRO A 205 8.95 -29.44 -21.98
C PRO A 205 9.36 -30.61 -22.90
N ARG A 206 9.45 -30.33 -24.21
CA ARG A 206 9.94 -31.31 -25.20
C ARG A 206 11.43 -31.61 -25.04
N ASN A 207 12.20 -30.65 -24.50
CA ASN A 207 13.63 -30.83 -24.25
C ASN A 207 13.86 -31.81 -23.08
N PRO A 208 14.49 -32.98 -23.31
CA PRO A 208 14.69 -33.99 -22.27
C PRO A 208 15.62 -33.54 -21.14
N ILE A 209 16.60 -32.69 -21.43
CA ILE A 209 17.54 -32.16 -20.42
C ILE A 209 16.78 -31.26 -19.45
N THR A 210 16.04 -30.29 -19.97
CA THR A 210 15.19 -29.40 -19.14
C THR A 210 14.19 -30.21 -18.32
N ARG A 211 13.59 -31.25 -18.91
CA ARG A 211 12.66 -32.14 -18.21
C ARG A 211 13.32 -32.88 -17.04
N ILE A 212 14.52 -33.42 -17.24
CA ILE A 212 15.27 -34.11 -16.17
C ILE A 212 15.63 -33.13 -15.05
N ILE A 213 16.20 -31.96 -15.38
CA ILE A 213 16.56 -30.94 -14.39
C ILE A 213 15.35 -30.55 -13.55
N ARG A 214 14.21 -30.26 -14.20
CA ARG A 214 12.97 -29.90 -13.51
C ARG A 214 12.46 -31.00 -12.61
N ASN A 215 12.45 -32.25 -13.09
CA ASN A 215 12.02 -33.38 -12.28
C ASN A 215 12.89 -33.55 -11.03
N LEU A 216 14.22 -33.36 -11.14
CA LEU A 216 15.14 -33.42 -10.00
C LEU A 216 14.96 -32.25 -9.02
N SER A 217 14.43 -31.11 -9.50
CA SER A 217 14.20 -29.91 -8.69
C SER A 217 12.87 -29.89 -7.95
N ILE A 218 11.91 -30.77 -8.27
CA ILE A 218 10.56 -30.78 -7.65
C ILE A 218 10.65 -30.84 -6.12
N GLN A 219 11.30 -31.86 -5.57
CA GLN A 219 11.34 -32.07 -4.12
C GLN A 219 12.13 -30.98 -3.39
N LYS A 220 13.22 -30.47 -4.00
CA LYS A 220 14.02 -29.40 -3.41
C LYS A 220 13.27 -28.07 -3.37
N SER A 221 12.55 -27.73 -4.45
CA SER A 221 11.74 -26.52 -4.51
C SER A 221 10.52 -26.59 -3.59
N LEU A 222 9.87 -27.75 -3.43
CA LEU A 222 8.80 -27.93 -2.43
C LEU A 222 9.31 -27.77 -0.99
N LYS A 223 10.50 -28.30 -0.67
CA LYS A 223 11.13 -28.06 0.65
C LYS A 223 11.41 -26.58 0.90
N LYS A 224 11.87 -25.85 -0.13
CA LYS A 224 12.04 -24.40 -0.04
C LYS A 224 10.69 -23.72 0.22
N LEU A 225 9.63 -24.12 -0.48
CA LEU A 225 8.29 -23.59 -0.29
C LEU A 225 7.78 -23.77 1.15
N ILE A 226 8.00 -24.95 1.75
CA ILE A 226 7.68 -25.21 3.17
C ILE A 226 8.45 -24.24 4.08
N SER A 227 9.76 -24.05 3.84
CA SER A 227 10.61 -23.23 4.71
C SER A 227 10.28 -21.73 4.69
N ILE A 228 9.59 -21.27 3.64
CA ILE A 228 9.28 -19.84 3.46
C ILE A 228 7.81 -19.53 3.74
N GLN A 229 6.96 -20.53 3.99
CA GLN A 229 5.56 -20.29 4.33
C GLN A 229 5.44 -19.79 5.78
N PRO A 230 4.77 -18.65 6.01
CA PRO A 230 4.52 -18.11 7.34
C PRO A 230 3.76 -19.09 8.26
N THR A 231 3.82 -18.82 9.57
CA THR A 231 3.27 -19.70 10.60
C THR A 231 1.75 -19.84 10.51
N ASN A 232 1.04 -18.75 10.18
CA ASN A 232 -0.40 -18.72 9.92
C ASN A 232 -0.80 -19.28 8.54
N GLY A 233 0.17 -19.61 7.68
CA GLY A 233 -0.04 -20.26 6.39
C GLY A 233 -0.17 -19.34 5.17
N GLY A 234 -0.46 -18.05 5.36
CA GLY A 234 -0.62 -17.08 4.28
C GLY A 234 0.71 -16.54 3.77
N PHE A 235 0.90 -16.46 2.46
CA PHE A 235 2.06 -15.77 1.89
C PHE A 235 1.76 -14.28 1.74
N LEU A 236 2.60 -13.42 2.34
CA LEU A 236 2.44 -11.96 2.31
C LEU A 236 1.10 -11.49 2.86
N GLU A 237 0.47 -12.25 3.77
CA GLU A 237 -0.93 -12.03 4.20
C GLU A 237 -1.95 -11.90 3.04
N ALA A 238 -1.56 -12.27 1.82
CA ALA A 238 -2.35 -12.02 0.62
C ALA A 238 -3.16 -13.27 0.25
N ALA A 239 -4.49 -13.15 0.30
CA ALA A 239 -5.41 -14.20 -0.13
C ALA A 239 -5.17 -14.64 -1.59
N PRO A 240 -4.92 -13.75 -2.58
CA PRO A 240 -4.67 -14.16 -3.95
C PRO A 240 -3.40 -15.00 -4.13
N LEU A 241 -2.28 -14.56 -3.56
CA LEU A 241 -1.01 -15.29 -3.68
C LEU A 241 -1.11 -16.67 -3.03
N THR A 242 -1.67 -16.72 -1.82
CA THR A 242 -1.90 -17.96 -1.09
C THR A 242 -2.84 -18.90 -1.85
N SER A 243 -3.89 -18.36 -2.46
CA SER A 243 -4.81 -19.11 -3.31
C SER A 243 -4.13 -19.67 -4.55
N PHE A 244 -3.33 -18.87 -5.27
CA PHE A 244 -2.61 -19.34 -6.47
C PHE A 244 -1.64 -20.48 -6.15
N VAL A 245 -0.93 -20.40 -5.01
CA VAL A 245 -0.06 -21.48 -4.55
C VAL A 245 -0.88 -22.72 -4.22
N THR A 246 -1.90 -22.56 -3.38
CA THR A 246 -2.76 -23.66 -2.88
C THR A 246 -3.48 -24.38 -4.03
N MET A 247 -4.15 -23.64 -4.92
CA MET A 247 -4.86 -24.21 -6.08
C MET A 247 -3.91 -24.92 -7.04
N SER A 248 -2.69 -24.42 -7.21
CA SER A 248 -1.70 -25.01 -8.13
C SER A 248 -1.20 -26.35 -7.60
N LEU A 249 -0.86 -26.43 -6.31
CA LEU A 249 -0.42 -27.68 -5.69
C LEU A 249 -1.56 -28.71 -5.64
N ALA A 250 -2.75 -28.30 -5.16
CA ALA A 250 -3.93 -29.17 -5.12
C ALA A 250 -4.34 -29.64 -6.53
N GLY A 251 -4.32 -28.74 -7.52
CA GLY A 251 -4.68 -29.02 -8.91
C GLY A 251 -3.78 -30.04 -9.62
N MET A 252 -2.54 -30.26 -9.15
CA MET A 252 -1.67 -31.35 -9.63
C MET A 252 -1.64 -32.58 -8.71
N GLY A 253 -2.58 -32.69 -7.78
CA GLY A 253 -2.77 -33.84 -6.90
C GLY A 253 -1.95 -33.82 -5.62
N LEU A 254 -1.38 -32.68 -5.20
CA LEU A 254 -0.64 -32.54 -3.94
C LEU A 254 -1.53 -31.98 -2.81
N VAL A 255 -2.76 -32.47 -2.68
CA VAL A 255 -3.75 -31.95 -1.72
C VAL A 255 -3.30 -32.11 -0.26
N ASP A 256 -2.64 -33.22 0.09
CA ASP A 256 -2.16 -33.50 1.45
C ASP A 256 -0.81 -32.84 1.77
N HIS A 257 -0.28 -32.03 0.86
CA HIS A 257 1.00 -31.38 1.07
C HIS A 257 0.88 -30.33 2.19
N PRO A 258 1.85 -30.22 3.13
CA PRO A 258 1.76 -29.31 4.27
C PRO A 258 1.47 -27.85 3.90
N VAL A 259 2.00 -27.41 2.75
CA VAL A 259 1.74 -26.05 2.22
C VAL A 259 0.28 -25.84 1.86
N VAL A 260 -0.39 -26.85 1.31
CA VAL A 260 -1.81 -26.79 0.95
C VAL A 260 -2.66 -26.77 2.22
N ASN A 261 -2.34 -27.59 3.22
CA ASN A 261 -3.07 -27.62 4.49
C ASN A 261 -3.01 -26.25 5.21
N LYS A 262 -1.82 -25.68 5.34
CA LYS A 262 -1.65 -24.34 5.92
C LYS A 262 -2.29 -23.23 5.07
N GLY A 263 -2.18 -23.35 3.75
CA GLY A 263 -2.83 -22.41 2.82
C GLY A 263 -4.35 -22.46 2.96
N LEU A 264 -4.93 -23.64 3.15
CA LEU A 264 -6.34 -23.82 3.43
C LEU A 264 -6.74 -23.18 4.77
N GLU A 265 -5.99 -23.44 5.85
CA GLU A 265 -6.23 -22.84 7.17
C GLU A 265 -6.28 -21.31 7.07
N PHE A 266 -5.30 -20.71 6.40
CA PHE A 266 -5.25 -19.27 6.14
C PHE A 266 -6.49 -18.77 5.37
N LEU A 267 -6.86 -19.45 4.27
CA LEU A 267 -8.00 -19.03 3.45
C LEU A 267 -9.32 -19.14 4.20
N LEU A 268 -9.51 -20.17 5.03
CA LEU A 268 -10.71 -20.28 5.86
C LEU A 268 -10.76 -19.20 6.94
N ALA A 269 -9.62 -18.87 7.56
CA ALA A 269 -9.53 -17.81 8.56
C ALA A 269 -9.74 -16.40 7.97
N SER A 270 -9.33 -16.19 6.71
CA SER A 270 -9.45 -14.89 6.01
C SER A 270 -10.80 -14.66 5.34
N ALA A 271 -11.70 -15.65 5.41
CA ALA A 271 -13.03 -15.55 4.81
C ALA A 271 -13.89 -14.54 5.60
N ARG A 272 -14.51 -13.60 4.88
CA ARG A 272 -15.41 -12.62 5.49
C ARG A 272 -16.81 -13.21 5.70
N PRO A 273 -17.58 -12.70 6.68
CA PRO A 273 -18.95 -13.16 6.93
C PRO A 273 -19.90 -13.04 5.73
N ASP A 274 -19.62 -12.12 4.80
CA ASP A 274 -20.40 -11.95 3.57
C ASP A 274 -20.07 -12.97 2.47
N GLY A 275 -19.08 -13.85 2.71
CA GLY A 275 -18.61 -14.84 1.75
C GLY A 275 -17.49 -14.36 0.83
N SER A 276 -16.96 -13.16 1.04
CA SER A 276 -15.86 -12.62 0.25
C SER A 276 -14.50 -12.80 0.92
N TRP A 277 -13.45 -12.44 0.18
CA TRP A 277 -12.07 -12.34 0.68
C TRP A 277 -11.50 -10.95 0.37
N PRO A 278 -10.74 -10.34 1.29
CA PRO A 278 -9.96 -9.14 1.00
C PRO A 278 -8.70 -9.48 0.19
N ILE A 279 -7.98 -8.46 -0.29
CA ILE A 279 -6.70 -8.66 -0.99
C ILE A 279 -5.56 -9.07 -0.05
N ASP A 280 -5.61 -8.56 1.18
CA ASP A 280 -4.63 -8.75 2.26
C ASP A 280 -5.43 -8.87 3.58
N THR A 281 -4.85 -9.49 4.61
CA THR A 281 -5.54 -9.74 5.89
C THR A 281 -5.86 -8.43 6.60
N ASN A 282 -4.85 -7.58 6.82
CA ASN A 282 -5.00 -6.26 7.44
C ASN A 282 -3.83 -5.34 7.05
N LEU A 283 -3.91 -4.07 7.44
CA LEU A 283 -2.84 -3.07 7.28
C LEU A 283 -2.44 -2.45 8.64
N ALA A 284 -2.51 -3.22 9.73
CA ALA A 284 -2.54 -2.67 11.09
C ALA A 284 -1.36 -1.73 11.43
N THR A 285 -0.14 -2.08 11.04
CA THR A 285 1.04 -1.23 11.27
C THR A 285 0.98 0.02 10.40
N TRP A 286 0.62 -0.13 9.13
CA TRP A 286 0.48 0.99 8.19
C TRP A 286 -0.59 2.00 8.66
N THR A 287 -1.80 1.54 8.96
CA THR A 287 -2.90 2.39 9.41
C THR A 287 -2.62 3.01 10.78
N THR A 288 -1.98 2.28 11.69
CA THR A 288 -1.59 2.83 13.00
C THR A 288 -0.56 3.94 12.86
N THR A 289 0.50 3.72 12.07
CA THR A 289 1.54 4.75 11.89
C THR A 289 1.00 6.00 11.20
N LEU A 290 0.18 5.84 10.17
CA LEU A 290 -0.49 6.96 9.51
C LEU A 290 -1.42 7.72 10.47
N SER A 291 -2.19 7.02 11.30
CA SER A 291 -3.12 7.63 12.26
C SER A 291 -2.38 8.45 13.32
N VAL A 292 -1.32 7.89 13.91
CA VAL A 292 -0.46 8.59 14.87
C VAL A 292 0.16 9.85 14.23
N ASN A 293 0.67 9.72 13.01
CA ASN A 293 1.30 10.82 12.27
C ASN A 293 0.31 11.90 11.81
N ALA A 294 -0.97 11.58 11.64
CA ALA A 294 -2.04 12.54 11.36
C ALA A 294 -2.48 13.32 12.62
N ILE A 295 -2.47 12.66 13.79
CA ILE A 295 -2.92 13.23 15.07
C ILE A 295 -1.85 14.12 15.73
N GLN A 296 -0.56 13.90 15.43
CA GLN A 296 0.61 14.72 15.81
C GLN A 296 0.66 15.15 17.28
N GLY A 297 0.89 14.21 18.20
CA GLY A 297 1.19 14.54 19.61
C GLY A 297 0.00 15.03 20.44
N THR A 298 -1.20 15.12 19.87
CA THR A 298 -2.44 15.48 20.60
C THR A 298 -3.06 14.32 21.40
N LEU A 299 -2.37 13.18 21.48
CA LEU A 299 -2.73 12.05 22.35
C LEU A 299 -2.18 12.29 23.74
N SER A 300 -2.93 11.88 24.77
CA SER A 300 -2.41 11.86 26.15
C SER A 300 -1.36 10.74 26.33
N GLU A 301 -0.49 10.82 27.35
CA GLU A 301 0.44 9.71 27.64
C GLU A 301 -0.25 8.37 27.89
N PHE A 302 -1.45 8.38 28.46
CA PHE A 302 -2.26 7.17 28.65
C PHE A 302 -2.63 6.51 27.31
N GLU A 303 -2.84 7.31 26.27
CA GLU A 303 -3.11 6.81 24.91
C GLU A 303 -1.83 6.48 24.15
N LYS A 304 -0.75 7.26 24.33
CA LYS A 304 0.52 7.06 23.62
C LYS A 304 1.21 5.77 24.04
N ALA A 305 1.24 5.46 25.33
CA ALA A 305 2.07 4.38 25.86
C ALA A 305 1.72 2.98 25.30
N PRO A 306 0.45 2.56 25.23
CA PRO A 306 0.09 1.26 24.63
C PRO A 306 0.44 1.17 23.14
N ILE A 307 0.17 2.23 22.38
CA ILE A 307 0.47 2.29 20.94
C ILE A 307 1.98 2.22 20.70
N ARG A 308 2.76 2.98 21.47
CA ARG A 308 4.23 2.97 21.44
C ARG A 308 4.78 1.58 21.72
N GLN A 309 4.29 0.92 22.77
CA GLN A 309 4.73 -0.41 23.14
C GLN A 309 4.39 -1.45 22.06
N TRP A 310 3.19 -1.36 21.49
CA TRP A 310 2.77 -2.25 20.40
C TRP A 310 3.65 -2.06 19.15
N LEU A 311 3.92 -0.80 18.75
CA LEU A 311 4.80 -0.50 17.61
C LEU A 311 6.24 -0.99 17.80
N LEU A 312 6.80 -0.86 19.01
CA LEU A 312 8.13 -1.39 19.32
C LEU A 312 8.18 -2.92 19.18
N GLN A 313 7.10 -3.62 19.53
CA GLN A 313 6.99 -5.08 19.37
C GLN A 313 6.89 -5.53 17.91
N GLN A 314 6.44 -4.67 17.00
CA GLN A 314 6.34 -5.00 15.56
C GLN A 314 7.67 -4.89 14.80
N GLN A 315 8.73 -4.36 15.42
CA GLN A 315 10.03 -4.26 14.76
C GLN A 315 10.66 -5.65 14.61
N TYR A 316 11.05 -6.01 13.39
CA TYR A 316 11.76 -7.27 13.14
C TYR A 316 13.13 -7.27 13.83
N GLN A 317 13.33 -8.19 14.77
CA GLN A 317 14.59 -8.35 15.53
C GLN A 317 15.50 -9.45 14.97
N GLU A 318 15.00 -10.27 14.04
CA GLU A 318 15.74 -11.37 13.44
C GLU A 318 15.75 -11.28 11.90
N LEU A 319 16.65 -12.05 11.28
CA LEU A 319 16.70 -12.17 9.82
C LEU A 319 15.36 -12.72 9.30
N HIS A 320 14.74 -11.99 8.37
CA HIS A 320 13.42 -12.34 7.88
C HIS A 320 13.43 -13.71 7.16
N PRO A 321 12.60 -14.69 7.56
CA PRO A 321 12.67 -16.06 7.03
C PRO A 321 12.30 -16.15 5.54
N TYR A 322 11.36 -15.31 5.10
CA TYR A 322 10.90 -15.25 3.72
C TYR A 322 11.89 -14.54 2.78
N THR A 323 12.21 -13.27 3.07
CA THR A 323 13.02 -12.42 2.19
C THR A 323 14.51 -12.43 2.48
N SER A 324 14.94 -12.92 3.64
CA SER A 324 16.30 -12.74 4.17
C SER A 324 16.68 -11.26 4.31
N ALA A 325 15.70 -10.40 4.59
CA ALA A 325 15.95 -9.02 5.00
C ALA A 325 16.59 -8.99 6.39
N GLU A 326 17.59 -8.12 6.57
CA GLU A 326 18.21 -7.87 7.86
C GLU A 326 17.19 -7.31 8.87
N PRO A 327 17.39 -7.51 10.18
CA PRO A 327 16.51 -6.95 11.21
C PRO A 327 16.56 -5.42 11.26
N GLY A 328 15.50 -4.81 11.80
CA GLY A 328 15.38 -3.37 12.06
C GLY A 328 14.20 -2.69 11.36
N GLY A 329 13.64 -3.31 10.32
CA GLY A 329 12.47 -2.78 9.62
C GLY A 329 11.12 -3.16 10.26
N TRP A 330 10.06 -2.50 9.80
CA TRP A 330 8.66 -2.79 10.09
C TRP A 330 7.94 -3.18 8.80
N ALA A 331 6.94 -4.04 8.92
CA ALA A 331 6.02 -4.42 7.85
C ALA A 331 4.67 -3.72 8.02
N TRP A 332 3.83 -3.68 6.98
CA TRP A 332 2.47 -3.11 6.99
C TRP A 332 1.48 -3.75 7.99
N THR A 333 1.78 -4.95 8.48
CA THR A 333 0.92 -5.76 9.33
C THR A 333 1.70 -6.26 10.56
N ASP A 334 0.96 -6.59 11.62
CA ASP A 334 1.46 -7.29 12.82
C ASP A 334 1.54 -8.82 12.63
N LEU A 335 1.04 -9.32 11.50
CA LEU A 335 0.93 -10.75 11.24
C LEU A 335 2.20 -11.37 10.65
N PRO A 336 2.42 -12.69 10.85
CA PRO A 336 3.67 -13.37 10.47
C PRO A 336 3.99 -13.39 8.97
N GLY A 337 3.02 -13.12 8.10
CA GLY A 337 3.23 -13.01 6.66
C GLY A 337 3.72 -11.65 6.19
N GLY A 338 3.75 -10.63 7.04
CA GLY A 338 4.32 -9.32 6.73
C GLY A 338 5.78 -9.41 6.29
N VAL A 339 6.26 -8.40 5.55
CA VAL A 339 7.66 -8.28 5.15
C VAL A 339 8.12 -6.85 5.44
N PRO A 340 9.27 -6.63 6.10
CA PRO A 340 9.74 -5.30 6.38
C PRO A 340 10.03 -4.52 5.10
N ASP A 341 9.59 -3.27 5.07
CA ASP A 341 9.62 -2.45 3.86
C ASP A 341 9.91 -0.96 4.15
N ALA A 342 10.28 -0.23 3.09
CA ALA A 342 10.66 1.17 3.13
C ALA A 342 9.48 2.14 3.11
N ASP A 343 8.24 1.68 3.11
CA ASP A 343 7.06 2.52 3.25
C ASP A 343 6.59 2.56 4.72
N ASP A 344 6.54 1.39 5.37
CA ASP A 344 6.14 1.23 6.77
C ASP A 344 7.24 1.59 7.78
N THR A 345 8.49 1.22 7.51
CA THR A 345 9.62 1.56 8.39
C THR A 345 9.76 3.07 8.67
N PRO A 346 9.74 3.99 7.67
CA PRO A 346 9.74 5.42 7.95
C PRO A 346 8.47 5.89 8.65
N GLY A 347 7.30 5.28 8.35
CA GLY A 347 6.05 5.55 9.06
C GLY A 347 6.16 5.25 10.56
N ALA A 348 6.74 4.10 10.90
CA ALA A 348 7.00 3.67 12.28
C ALA A 348 7.99 4.59 13.00
N ILE A 349 9.07 5.00 12.34
CA ILE A 349 10.02 5.97 12.89
C ILE A 349 9.31 7.29 13.25
N LEU A 350 8.56 7.87 12.31
CA LEU A 350 7.81 9.10 12.53
C LEU A 350 6.77 8.95 13.65
N ALA A 351 6.04 7.83 13.67
CA ALA A 351 5.04 7.56 14.69
C ALA A 351 5.66 7.42 16.07
N LEU A 352 6.76 6.67 16.20
CA LEU A 352 7.49 6.50 17.45
C LEU A 352 8.04 7.83 18.00
N LEU A 353 8.49 8.73 17.13
CA LEU A 353 8.90 10.09 17.53
C LEU A 353 7.70 10.92 18.01
N ASN A 354 6.54 10.81 17.36
CA ASN A 354 5.29 11.46 17.79
C ASN A 354 4.70 10.88 19.09
N LEU A 355 5.09 9.65 19.44
CA LEU A 355 4.67 8.95 20.66
C LEU A 355 5.68 9.08 21.80
N ARG A 356 6.71 9.93 21.69
CA ARG A 356 7.68 10.13 22.79
C ARG A 356 6.98 10.59 24.09
N PRO A 357 7.45 10.14 25.27
CA PRO A 357 6.87 10.55 26.55
C PRO A 357 6.93 12.07 26.77
N GLU A 358 5.87 12.67 27.31
CA GLU A 358 5.80 14.11 27.64
C GLU A 358 6.93 14.59 28.55
N ASP A 359 7.34 13.79 29.55
CA ASP A 359 8.42 14.15 30.50
C ASP A 359 9.84 13.98 29.92
N SER A 360 9.97 13.57 28.67
CA SER A 360 11.27 13.31 28.01
C SER A 360 11.81 14.50 27.23
N GLU A 361 11.76 15.71 27.81
CA GLU A 361 12.24 16.94 27.14
C GLU A 361 13.67 16.81 26.58
N HIS A 362 14.50 15.92 27.14
CA HIS A 362 15.89 15.75 26.68
C HIS A 362 16.38 14.31 26.45
N GLU A 363 15.63 13.24 26.79
CA GLU A 363 16.16 11.88 26.61
C GLU A 363 15.12 10.82 26.25
N LEU A 364 15.20 10.30 25.01
CA LEU A 364 14.49 9.09 24.58
C LEU A 364 14.90 7.89 25.45
N SER A 365 13.95 7.00 25.77
CA SER A 365 14.29 5.75 26.45
C SER A 365 15.30 4.94 25.63
N SER A 366 16.16 4.17 26.29
CA SER A 366 17.19 3.36 25.61
C SER A 366 16.60 2.40 24.58
N GLU A 367 15.43 1.83 24.86
CA GLU A 367 14.70 0.94 23.96
C GLU A 367 14.23 1.71 22.70
N LEU A 368 13.59 2.86 22.88
CA LEU A 368 13.10 3.70 21.78
C LEU A 368 14.26 4.18 20.89
N ARG A 369 15.35 4.65 21.51
CA ARG A 369 16.56 5.09 20.80
C ARG A 369 17.18 3.95 19.98
N LEU A 370 17.25 2.74 20.56
CA LEU A 370 17.77 1.57 19.85
C LEU A 370 16.88 1.18 18.67
N ALA A 371 15.56 1.15 18.86
CA ALA A 371 14.62 0.83 17.79
C ALA A 371 14.72 1.81 16.62
N LEU A 372 14.79 3.11 16.91
CA LEU A 372 14.97 4.17 15.89
C LEU A 372 16.28 3.99 15.11
N ARG A 373 17.41 3.78 15.81
CA ARG A 373 18.71 3.56 15.15
C ARG A 373 18.72 2.30 14.27
N ASN A 374 18.09 1.21 14.72
CA ASN A 374 17.96 -0.01 13.93
C ASN A 374 17.14 0.23 12.65
N GLY A 375 16.03 0.95 12.74
CA GLY A 375 15.22 1.33 11.59
C GLY A 375 15.97 2.22 10.59
N VAL A 376 16.70 3.22 11.11
CA VAL A 376 17.54 4.11 10.30
C VAL A 376 18.64 3.33 9.59
N GLN A 377 19.37 2.48 10.32
CA GLN A 377 20.42 1.64 9.73
C GLN A 377 19.86 0.73 8.62
N TRP A 378 18.72 0.09 8.88
CA TRP A 378 18.03 -0.77 7.91
C TRP A 378 17.68 -0.01 6.63
N LEU A 379 17.08 1.19 6.75
CA LEU A 379 16.78 2.04 5.60
C LEU A 379 18.06 2.43 4.84
N LEU A 380 19.12 2.84 5.54
CA LEU A 380 20.37 3.26 4.88
C LEU A 380 21.05 2.10 4.13
N ASP A 381 20.91 0.87 4.59
CA ASP A 381 21.43 -0.32 3.91
C ASP A 381 20.61 -0.69 2.65
N LEU A 382 19.33 -0.36 2.65
CA LEU A 382 18.39 -0.59 1.56
C LEU A 382 18.53 0.39 0.38
N GLN A 383 19.08 1.59 0.60
CA GLN A 383 19.16 2.65 -0.42
C GLN A 383 19.86 2.18 -1.72
N ASN A 384 19.23 2.44 -2.86
CA ASN A 384 19.78 2.11 -4.17
C ASN A 384 20.94 3.04 -4.56
N SER A 385 21.71 2.66 -5.58
CA SER A 385 22.87 3.43 -6.07
C SER A 385 22.47 4.77 -6.70
N ASN A 386 21.27 4.87 -7.27
CA ASN A 386 20.71 6.12 -7.82
C ASN A 386 20.33 7.14 -6.72
N GLY A 387 20.26 6.75 -5.45
CA GLY A 387 19.94 7.61 -4.31
C GLY A 387 18.50 7.49 -3.79
N GLY A 388 17.60 6.81 -4.49
CA GLY A 388 16.24 6.56 -4.00
C GLY A 388 16.10 5.23 -3.26
N TRP A 389 14.92 4.99 -2.70
CA TRP A 389 14.57 3.75 -1.98
C TRP A 389 13.55 2.89 -2.74
N PRO A 390 13.79 1.58 -2.85
CA PRO A 390 12.79 0.60 -3.26
C PRO A 390 11.88 0.22 -2.07
N THR A 391 10.82 -0.54 -2.32
CA THR A 391 9.94 -1.02 -1.23
C THR A 391 10.63 -2.06 -0.34
N PHE A 392 11.03 -3.21 -0.91
CA PHE A 392 11.38 -4.38 -0.08
C PHE A 392 12.86 -4.74 -0.09
N CYS A 393 13.54 -4.61 -1.23
CA CYS A 393 14.90 -5.09 -1.37
C CYS A 393 15.75 -4.18 -2.25
N ARG A 394 17.01 -4.05 -1.84
CA ARG A 394 18.02 -3.35 -2.62
C ARG A 394 18.29 -4.15 -3.90
N GLY A 395 18.22 -3.49 -5.03
CA GLY A 395 18.35 -4.15 -6.32
C GLY A 395 19.08 -3.33 -7.36
N TRP A 396 18.84 -3.69 -8.61
CA TRP A 396 19.50 -3.08 -9.78
C TRP A 396 18.57 -2.12 -10.52
N GLY A 397 17.35 -1.89 -10.00
CA GLY A 397 16.36 -0.97 -10.54
C GLY A 397 15.72 -1.45 -11.84
N THR A 398 15.52 -2.76 -11.98
CA THR A 398 15.03 -3.37 -13.23
C THR A 398 13.63 -3.96 -13.11
N LEU A 399 13.13 -4.10 -11.89
CA LEU A 399 11.80 -4.61 -11.55
C LEU A 399 11.07 -3.58 -10.70
N PRO A 400 9.73 -3.52 -10.76
CA PRO A 400 8.97 -2.49 -10.02
C PRO A 400 9.29 -2.40 -8.52
N PHE A 401 9.68 -3.52 -7.89
CA PHE A 401 9.86 -3.65 -6.44
C PHE A 401 11.29 -3.46 -5.95
N ASP A 402 12.26 -3.50 -6.88
CA ASP A 402 13.67 -3.23 -6.62
C ASP A 402 14.10 -1.87 -7.20
N GLN A 403 13.19 -1.22 -7.93
CA GLN A 403 13.28 0.15 -8.40
C GLN A 403 12.94 1.13 -7.28
N SER A 404 13.68 2.24 -7.25
CA SER A 404 13.37 3.32 -6.34
C SER A 404 12.03 3.98 -6.70
N ALA A 405 11.24 4.36 -5.69
CA ALA A 405 9.97 5.07 -5.87
C ALA A 405 10.05 6.46 -5.23
N ALA A 406 9.40 7.45 -5.85
CA ALA A 406 9.53 8.86 -5.42
C ALA A 406 8.83 9.12 -4.08
N ASP A 407 7.61 8.64 -3.91
CA ASP A 407 6.82 8.68 -2.68
C ASP A 407 7.50 7.97 -1.51
N ILE A 408 8.01 6.75 -1.72
CA ILE A 408 8.76 5.98 -0.72
C ILE A 408 10.04 6.73 -0.33
N SER A 409 10.80 7.21 -1.31
CA SER A 409 12.04 7.96 -1.05
C SER A 409 11.78 9.25 -0.27
N ALA A 410 10.67 9.92 -0.54
CA ALA A 410 10.23 11.11 0.20
C ALA A 410 9.82 10.77 1.64
N HIS A 411 9.14 9.64 1.85
CA HIS A 411 8.79 9.16 3.18
C HIS A 411 10.03 8.87 4.03
N VAL A 412 11.03 8.20 3.43
CA VAL A 412 12.33 7.94 4.07
C VAL A 412 13.08 9.22 4.40
N ILE A 413 13.12 10.22 3.50
CA ILE A 413 13.73 11.52 3.80
C ILE A 413 13.14 12.13 5.07
N ARG A 414 11.80 12.16 5.18
CA ARG A 414 11.10 12.74 6.33
C ARG A 414 11.46 12.02 7.63
N ALA A 415 11.50 10.69 7.62
CA ALA A 415 11.87 9.90 8.78
C ALA A 415 13.33 10.10 9.20
N LEU A 416 14.27 10.11 8.24
CA LEU A 416 15.68 10.36 8.52
C LEU A 416 15.90 11.77 9.07
N GLN A 417 15.22 12.78 8.52
CA GLN A 417 15.31 14.15 9.02
C GLN A 417 14.77 14.27 10.44
N ALA A 418 13.58 13.77 10.71
CA ALA A 418 12.98 13.81 12.05
C ALA A 418 13.83 13.06 13.09
N TRP A 419 14.48 11.96 12.68
CA TRP A 419 15.46 11.27 13.53
C TRP A 419 16.72 12.13 13.76
N LEU A 420 17.28 12.76 12.74
CA LEU A 420 18.47 13.63 12.89
C LEU A 420 18.23 14.80 13.86
N GLU A 421 17.03 15.38 13.85
CA GLU A 421 16.60 16.47 14.74
C GLU A 421 16.45 16.03 16.21
N THR A 422 16.25 14.74 16.46
CA THR A 422 15.99 14.21 17.81
C THR A 422 17.17 13.42 18.38
N GLU A 423 18.00 12.83 17.53
CA GLU A 423 19.22 12.15 17.93
C GLU A 423 20.30 13.17 18.32
N PRO A 424 20.99 13.03 19.48
CA PRO A 424 22.02 13.97 19.90
C PRO A 424 23.17 14.11 18.90
N ASP A 425 23.73 15.31 18.76
CA ASP A 425 24.77 15.62 17.76
C ASP A 425 26.07 14.82 17.92
N ASP A 426 26.41 14.44 19.16
CA ASP A 426 27.58 13.65 19.50
C ASP A 426 27.32 12.14 19.48
N ALA A 427 26.06 11.73 19.29
CA ALA A 427 25.65 10.34 19.28
C ALA A 427 25.72 9.73 17.88
N ASP A 428 26.38 8.57 17.76
CA ASP A 428 26.50 7.78 16.51
C ASP A 428 26.81 8.64 15.26
N ILE A 429 27.86 9.46 15.37
CA ILE A 429 28.33 10.36 14.31
C ILE A 429 28.44 9.68 12.93
N PRO A 430 28.94 8.42 12.80
CA PRO A 430 28.97 7.74 11.51
C PRO A 430 27.57 7.53 10.91
N LEU A 431 26.59 7.11 11.71
CA LEU A 431 25.22 6.90 11.25
C LEU A 431 24.56 8.22 10.85
N ARG A 432 24.71 9.27 11.66
CA ARG A 432 24.21 10.63 11.36
C ARG A 432 24.71 11.13 10.01
N LYS A 433 26.04 11.11 9.79
CA LYS A 433 26.65 11.53 8.51
C LYS A 433 26.16 10.70 7.32
N ARG A 434 25.93 9.41 7.52
CA ARG A 434 25.41 8.53 6.47
C ARG A 434 23.96 8.89 6.13
N ALA A 435 23.14 9.22 7.14
CA ALA A 435 21.77 9.69 6.95
C ALA A 435 21.71 11.03 6.19
N GLU A 436 22.50 12.02 6.60
CA GLU A 436 22.62 13.32 5.90
C GLU A 436 23.00 13.12 4.42
N HIS A 437 24.01 12.29 4.15
CA HIS A 437 24.44 12.00 2.79
C HIS A 437 23.37 11.26 1.98
N ALA A 438 22.63 10.34 2.62
CA ALA A 438 21.55 9.61 2.00
C ALA A 438 20.39 10.54 1.61
N ILE A 439 20.01 11.49 2.47
CA ILE A 439 19.00 12.53 2.18
C ILE A 439 19.42 13.35 0.94
N GLN A 440 20.66 13.84 0.90
CA GLN A 440 21.18 14.62 -0.24
C GLN A 440 21.18 13.84 -1.55
N ARG A 441 21.50 12.54 -1.50
CA ARG A 441 21.41 11.65 -2.68
C ARG A 441 19.97 11.45 -3.12
N SER A 442 19.03 11.38 -2.18
CA SER A 442 17.62 11.20 -2.46
C SER A 442 16.99 12.41 -3.14
N PHE A 443 17.30 13.64 -2.72
CA PHE A 443 16.83 14.83 -3.45
C PHE A 443 17.36 14.91 -4.88
N ARG A 444 18.61 14.48 -5.12
CA ARG A 444 19.13 14.35 -6.50
C ARG A 444 18.37 13.30 -7.30
N TYR A 445 18.01 12.18 -6.67
CA TYR A 445 17.16 11.18 -7.28
C TYR A 445 15.77 11.76 -7.62
N LEU A 446 15.09 12.39 -6.67
CA LEU A 446 13.77 13.00 -6.87
C LEU A 446 13.79 14.04 -8.00
N ALA A 447 14.79 14.91 -8.04
CA ALA A 447 14.96 15.86 -9.13
C ALA A 447 15.17 15.17 -10.50
N SER A 448 15.84 14.01 -10.53
CA SER A 448 16.09 13.25 -11.77
C SER A 448 14.86 12.51 -12.31
N VAL A 449 13.86 12.24 -11.46
CA VAL A 449 12.63 11.52 -11.83
C VAL A 449 11.39 12.41 -11.85
N GLN A 450 11.53 13.71 -11.57
CA GLN A 450 10.44 14.68 -11.74
C GLN A 450 10.04 14.76 -13.21
N ARG A 451 8.73 14.77 -13.48
CA ARG A 451 8.18 14.93 -14.83
C ARG A 451 8.30 16.38 -15.30
N ASN A 452 8.20 16.56 -16.62
CA ASN A 452 8.27 17.89 -17.25
C ASN A 452 7.15 18.84 -16.80
N ASP A 453 6.01 18.30 -16.34
CA ASP A 453 4.90 19.07 -15.78
C ASP A 453 5.11 19.47 -14.31
N GLY A 454 6.17 18.97 -13.66
CA GLY A 454 6.48 19.19 -12.25
C GLY A 454 6.03 18.08 -11.31
N SER A 455 5.31 17.06 -11.80
CA SER A 455 4.75 16.00 -10.97
C SER A 455 5.71 14.84 -10.70
N TRP A 456 5.39 14.05 -9.68
CA TRP A 456 5.97 12.73 -9.40
C TRP A 456 4.91 11.65 -9.34
N LEU A 457 5.28 10.44 -9.73
CA LEU A 457 4.43 9.27 -9.60
C LEU A 457 4.70 8.50 -8.30
N PRO A 458 3.65 8.03 -7.61
CA PRO A 458 3.76 7.04 -6.55
C PRO A 458 3.84 5.62 -7.10
N LEU A 459 4.24 4.67 -6.25
CA LEU A 459 4.32 3.25 -6.62
C LEU A 459 3.06 2.44 -6.23
N TRP A 460 2.55 2.64 -5.01
CA TRP A 460 1.47 1.84 -4.43
C TRP A 460 0.10 2.50 -4.49
N PHE A 461 0.00 3.67 -5.14
CA PHE A 461 -1.21 4.45 -5.24
C PHE A 461 -1.50 4.80 -6.70
N GLY A 462 -2.76 4.71 -7.10
CA GLY A 462 -3.21 4.94 -8.46
C GLY A 462 -4.54 5.68 -8.49
N ASN A 463 -5.04 6.00 -9.68
CA ASN A 463 -6.41 6.46 -9.84
C ASN A 463 -7.05 5.84 -11.09
N GLN A 464 -8.12 5.06 -10.90
CA GLN A 464 -8.78 4.32 -11.99
C GLN A 464 -9.48 5.21 -13.04
N HIS A 465 -9.65 6.51 -12.77
CA HIS A 465 -10.19 7.47 -13.74
C HIS A 465 -9.10 8.09 -14.62
N ILE A 466 -7.83 7.86 -14.30
CA ILE A 466 -6.68 8.41 -15.03
C ILE A 466 -6.10 7.36 -15.97
N LYS A 467 -5.63 7.82 -17.13
CA LYS A 467 -4.97 6.97 -18.11
C LYS A 467 -3.74 6.29 -17.49
N ASN A 468 -3.57 5.01 -17.79
CA ASN A 468 -2.50 4.17 -17.25
C ASN A 468 -2.56 3.97 -15.72
N ASP A 469 -3.70 4.25 -15.08
CA ASP A 469 -3.92 4.03 -13.65
C ASP A 469 -3.03 4.90 -12.74
N GLU A 470 -2.48 6.01 -13.24
CA GLU A 470 -1.52 6.87 -12.53
C GLU A 470 -2.17 7.82 -11.51
N ASN A 471 -1.42 8.24 -10.49
CA ASN A 471 -1.85 9.24 -9.51
C ASN A 471 -0.77 10.28 -9.21
N PRO A 472 -0.47 11.19 -10.15
CA PRO A 472 0.54 12.23 -9.95
C PRO A 472 0.20 13.20 -8.80
N VAL A 473 -1.07 13.41 -8.44
CA VAL A 473 -1.44 14.23 -7.27
C VAL A 473 -0.92 13.61 -5.97
N TYR A 474 -1.19 12.32 -5.75
CA TYR A 474 -0.69 11.61 -4.57
C TYR A 474 0.84 11.63 -4.52
N GLY A 475 1.51 11.22 -5.60
CA GLY A 475 2.98 11.17 -5.65
C GLY A 475 3.61 12.54 -5.41
N THR A 476 3.06 13.59 -6.01
CA THR A 476 3.56 14.96 -5.86
C THR A 476 3.35 15.50 -4.44
N ALA A 477 2.19 15.24 -3.82
CA ALA A 477 1.93 15.62 -2.44
C ALA A 477 2.93 14.93 -1.48
N ARG A 478 3.16 13.62 -1.63
CA ARG A 478 4.13 12.90 -0.78
C ARG A 478 5.56 13.43 -0.94
N VAL A 479 5.97 13.75 -2.16
CA VAL A 479 7.30 14.32 -2.41
C VAL A 479 7.44 15.72 -1.83
N LEU A 480 6.47 16.61 -2.06
CA LEU A 480 6.48 17.95 -1.49
C LEU A 480 6.49 17.95 0.05
N ALA A 481 5.88 16.97 0.71
CA ALA A 481 6.00 16.82 2.16
C ALA A 481 7.46 16.61 2.63
N ALA A 482 8.32 15.99 1.82
CA ALA A 482 9.75 15.89 2.10
C ALA A 482 10.48 17.22 1.88
N TYR A 483 10.12 17.97 0.83
CA TYR A 483 10.65 19.33 0.62
C TYR A 483 10.27 20.27 1.77
N ALA A 484 9.03 20.20 2.26
CA ALA A 484 8.58 20.94 3.44
C ALA A 484 9.41 20.59 4.68
N SER A 485 9.71 19.30 4.91
CA SER A 485 10.52 18.85 6.05
C SER A 485 11.99 19.29 6.01
N GLN A 486 12.46 19.82 4.88
CA GLN A 486 13.83 20.37 4.72
C GLN A 486 13.82 21.89 4.55
N GLU A 487 12.65 22.54 4.70
CA GLU A 487 12.49 23.98 4.46
C GLU A 487 12.91 24.39 3.03
N MET A 488 12.71 23.50 2.05
CA MET A 488 13.13 23.69 0.64
C MET A 488 11.98 24.21 -0.25
N SER A 489 11.14 25.11 0.27
CA SER A 489 9.98 25.65 -0.44
C SER A 489 10.33 26.39 -1.73
N ASP A 490 11.49 27.05 -1.75
CA ASP A 490 11.93 27.93 -2.83
C ASP A 490 12.79 27.20 -3.87
N SER A 491 12.87 25.87 -3.77
CA SER A 491 13.57 25.07 -4.78
C SER A 491 12.77 25.02 -6.08
N THR A 492 13.46 25.03 -7.22
CA THR A 492 12.82 24.96 -8.55
C THR A 492 11.89 23.76 -8.69
N GLN A 493 12.28 22.60 -8.14
CA GLN A 493 11.47 21.39 -8.15
C GLN A 493 10.17 21.58 -7.35
N ALA A 494 10.24 22.19 -6.17
CA ALA A 494 9.07 22.46 -5.34
C ALA A 494 8.12 23.46 -6.00
N GLU A 495 8.62 24.55 -6.57
CA GLU A 495 7.82 25.54 -7.29
C GLU A 495 7.05 24.92 -8.47
N GLN A 496 7.72 24.07 -9.25
CA GLN A 496 7.10 23.35 -10.38
C GLN A 496 6.00 22.40 -9.91
N ALA A 497 6.23 21.68 -8.81
CA ALA A 497 5.27 20.76 -8.23
C ALA A 497 4.04 21.48 -7.62
N ILE A 498 4.25 22.62 -6.96
CA ILE A 498 3.16 23.48 -6.48
C ILE A 498 2.34 23.99 -7.66
N LYS A 499 2.99 24.41 -8.75
CA LYS A 499 2.33 24.83 -9.98
C LYS A 499 1.50 23.69 -10.59
N PHE A 500 2.05 22.47 -10.63
CA PHE A 500 1.34 21.27 -11.06
C PHE A 500 0.05 21.07 -10.26
N LEU A 501 0.13 20.97 -8.92
CA LEU A 501 -1.03 20.74 -8.06
C LEU A 501 -2.11 21.82 -8.26
N LYS A 502 -1.72 23.10 -8.38
CA LYS A 502 -2.66 24.19 -8.68
C LYS A 502 -3.33 24.05 -10.05
N SER A 503 -2.63 23.51 -11.04
CA SER A 503 -3.13 23.39 -12.41
C SER A 503 -4.12 22.25 -12.62
N VAL A 504 -4.13 21.26 -11.72
CA VAL A 504 -4.97 20.05 -11.82
C VAL A 504 -6.13 20.03 -10.81
N GLN A 505 -6.29 21.10 -10.01
CA GLN A 505 -7.44 21.26 -9.12
C GLN A 505 -8.74 21.36 -9.93
N ASN A 506 -9.78 20.67 -9.48
CA ASN A 506 -11.09 20.70 -10.11
C ASN A 506 -11.84 22.00 -9.80
N THR A 507 -12.86 22.31 -10.60
CA THR A 507 -13.68 23.52 -10.45
C THR A 507 -14.54 23.50 -9.17
N ASP A 508 -14.76 22.34 -8.57
CA ASP A 508 -15.45 22.20 -7.29
C ASP A 508 -14.53 22.50 -6.08
N GLY A 509 -13.24 22.71 -6.31
CA GLY A 509 -12.22 22.95 -5.28
C GLY A 509 -11.47 21.70 -4.84
N GLY A 510 -11.94 20.49 -5.16
CA GLY A 510 -11.23 19.26 -4.80
C GLY A 510 -10.13 18.87 -5.78
N TRP A 511 -9.42 17.79 -5.44
CA TRP A 511 -8.46 17.11 -6.32
C TRP A 511 -8.86 15.65 -6.50
N GLY A 512 -8.66 15.14 -7.72
CA GLY A 512 -8.55 13.72 -8.01
C GLY A 512 -7.10 13.32 -8.30
N GLY A 513 -6.87 12.20 -9.00
CA GLY A 513 -5.52 11.72 -9.30
C GLY A 513 -4.72 12.57 -10.28
N ASP A 514 -5.38 13.27 -11.21
CA ASP A 514 -4.84 14.24 -12.18
C ASP A 514 -6.00 15.07 -12.76
N ALA A 515 -5.72 15.98 -13.70
CA ALA A 515 -6.73 16.79 -14.37
C ALA A 515 -7.86 15.94 -14.97
N GLY A 516 -9.10 16.23 -14.56
CA GLY A 516 -10.31 15.57 -15.05
C GLY A 516 -10.72 14.31 -14.28
N ALA A 517 -9.91 13.81 -13.34
CA ALA A 517 -10.39 12.83 -12.37
C ALA A 517 -11.38 13.48 -11.39
N PRO A 518 -12.45 12.77 -10.97
CA PRO A 518 -13.34 13.24 -9.93
C PRO A 518 -12.59 13.55 -8.63
N SER A 519 -13.04 14.58 -7.91
CA SER A 519 -12.50 14.93 -6.59
C SER A 519 -12.80 13.83 -5.57
N SER A 520 -11.79 13.49 -4.76
CA SER A 520 -11.85 12.50 -3.68
C SER A 520 -11.32 13.11 -2.38
N VAL A 521 -11.70 12.52 -1.25
CA VAL A 521 -11.26 12.98 0.07
C VAL A 521 -9.76 12.76 0.22
N GLU A 522 -9.26 11.63 -0.27
CA GLU A 522 -7.86 11.23 -0.13
C GLU A 522 -6.91 12.19 -0.86
N GLU A 523 -7.08 12.38 -2.16
CA GLU A 523 -6.25 13.31 -2.94
C GLU A 523 -6.44 14.78 -2.52
N THR A 524 -7.66 15.21 -2.21
CA THR A 524 -7.92 16.59 -1.76
C THR A 524 -7.23 16.87 -0.42
N ALA A 525 -7.35 15.97 0.55
CA ALA A 525 -6.73 16.15 1.85
C ALA A 525 -5.19 16.16 1.74
N LEU A 526 -4.60 15.27 0.93
CA LEU A 526 -3.14 15.25 0.71
C LEU A 526 -2.64 16.54 0.03
N ALA A 527 -3.37 17.04 -0.98
CA ALA A 527 -3.02 18.29 -1.65
C ALA A 527 -3.11 19.48 -0.69
N VAL A 528 -4.19 19.60 0.08
CA VAL A 528 -4.38 20.68 1.06
C VAL A 528 -3.31 20.62 2.16
N ASP A 529 -3.10 19.45 2.77
CA ASP A 529 -2.07 19.25 3.81
C ASP A 529 -0.70 19.70 3.31
N THR A 530 -0.31 19.25 2.12
CA THR A 530 1.03 19.49 1.62
C THR A 530 1.22 20.94 1.16
N LEU A 531 0.23 21.55 0.50
CA LEU A 531 0.32 22.95 0.09
C LEU A 531 0.46 23.89 1.31
N LEU A 532 -0.28 23.61 2.39
CA LEU A 532 -0.10 24.32 3.66
C LEU A 532 1.27 24.06 4.29
N ALA A 533 1.78 22.82 4.22
CA ALA A 533 3.10 22.46 4.73
C ALA A 533 4.23 23.20 3.99
N MET A 534 4.03 23.49 2.71
CA MET A 534 4.93 24.28 1.86
C MET A 534 4.84 25.79 2.12
N GLY A 535 4.03 26.22 3.09
CA GLY A 535 3.94 27.62 3.52
C GLY A 535 3.05 28.50 2.65
N LEU A 536 2.18 27.92 1.80
CA LEU A 536 1.21 28.71 1.07
C LEU A 536 0.15 29.27 2.04
N ASP A 537 -0.21 30.54 1.80
CA ASP A 537 -1.20 31.26 2.59
C ASP A 537 -2.57 30.55 2.58
N PRO A 538 -3.24 30.36 3.72
CA PRO A 538 -4.62 29.86 3.79
C PRO A 538 -5.63 30.61 2.92
N ASP A 539 -5.40 31.91 2.67
CA ASP A 539 -6.22 32.76 1.80
C ASP A 539 -5.87 32.59 0.30
N ASN A 540 -4.89 31.74 -0.03
CA ASN A 540 -4.64 31.34 -1.41
C ASN A 540 -5.90 30.67 -1.99
N PRO A 541 -6.44 31.12 -3.15
CA PRO A 541 -7.70 30.61 -3.68
C PRO A 541 -7.77 29.09 -3.87
N ASN A 542 -6.64 28.46 -4.23
CA ASN A 542 -6.56 27.01 -4.37
C ASN A 542 -6.71 26.31 -3.01
N ILE A 543 -6.04 26.81 -1.97
CA ILE A 543 -6.16 26.27 -0.60
C ILE A 543 -7.55 26.54 -0.04
N THR A 544 -8.06 27.76 -0.20
CA THR A 544 -9.37 28.15 0.32
C THR A 544 -10.48 27.27 -0.28
N SER A 545 -10.48 27.05 -1.59
CA SER A 545 -11.47 26.19 -2.25
C SER A 545 -11.32 24.72 -1.85
N GLY A 546 -10.09 24.20 -1.78
CA GLY A 546 -9.78 22.86 -1.32
C GLY A 546 -10.24 22.55 0.10
N LEU A 547 -9.89 23.45 1.01
CA LEU A 547 -10.28 23.33 2.41
C LEU A 547 -11.79 23.47 2.57
N ASN A 548 -12.46 24.36 1.85
CA ASN A 548 -13.93 24.43 1.85
C ASN A 548 -14.59 23.14 1.36
N TRP A 549 -14.06 22.54 0.29
CA TRP A 549 -14.54 21.25 -0.22
C TRP A 549 -14.37 20.15 0.85
N LEU A 550 -13.20 20.07 1.49
CA LEU A 550 -12.93 19.07 2.54
C LEU A 550 -13.81 19.28 3.78
N LEU A 551 -14.02 20.53 4.21
CA LEU A 551 -14.93 20.87 5.30
C LEU A 551 -16.36 20.42 4.98
N GLN A 552 -16.82 20.61 3.75
CA GLN A 552 -18.13 20.14 3.30
C GLN A 552 -18.23 18.61 3.37
N GLN A 553 -17.17 17.87 3.01
CA GLN A 553 -17.14 16.41 3.16
C GLN A 553 -17.25 15.99 4.63
N VAL A 554 -16.60 16.72 5.56
CA VAL A 554 -16.74 16.44 6.99
C VAL A 554 -18.16 16.76 7.49
N GLU A 555 -18.72 17.89 7.09
CA GLU A 555 -20.06 18.33 7.47
C GLU A 555 -21.14 17.33 7.03
N THR A 556 -21.02 16.82 5.81
CA THR A 556 -21.95 15.87 5.18
C THR A 556 -21.63 14.40 5.46
N ASN A 557 -20.59 14.11 6.25
CA ASN A 557 -20.08 12.76 6.51
C ASN A 557 -19.48 12.03 5.29
N GLY A 558 -19.22 12.72 4.18
CA GLY A 558 -18.55 12.14 3.01
C GLY A 558 -17.08 11.75 3.25
N PHE A 559 -16.42 12.30 4.28
CA PHE A 559 -15.03 11.95 4.63
C PHE A 559 -14.83 10.52 5.15
N THR A 560 -15.91 9.76 5.36
CA THR A 560 -15.86 8.32 5.71
C THR A 560 -15.99 7.41 4.48
N GLU A 561 -16.21 7.98 3.29
CA GLU A 561 -16.38 7.22 2.04
C GLU A 561 -15.04 7.02 1.33
N SER A 562 -14.49 5.81 1.40
CA SER A 562 -13.22 5.49 0.73
C SER A 562 -13.36 5.35 -0.79
N THR A 563 -12.29 5.70 -1.50
CA THR A 563 -12.16 5.53 -2.95
C THR A 563 -11.08 4.49 -3.31
N PRO A 564 -11.18 3.80 -4.46
CA PRO A 564 -10.13 2.91 -4.96
C PRO A 564 -8.87 3.68 -5.36
N ILE A 565 -8.01 3.94 -4.37
CA ILE A 565 -6.72 4.61 -4.54
C ILE A 565 -5.54 3.65 -4.33
N GLY A 566 -5.73 2.61 -3.53
CA GLY A 566 -4.72 1.59 -3.28
C GLY A 566 -4.46 0.77 -4.53
N PHE A 567 -3.18 0.61 -4.90
CA PHE A 567 -2.79 -0.01 -6.15
C PHE A 567 -1.70 -1.06 -5.94
N TYR A 568 -2.12 -2.19 -5.39
CA TYR A 568 -1.26 -3.30 -5.08
C TYR A 568 -0.59 -3.85 -6.34
N PHE A 569 0.71 -4.08 -6.23
CA PHE A 569 1.62 -4.44 -7.32
C PHE A 569 1.47 -3.60 -8.60
N ALA A 570 1.09 -2.33 -8.46
CA ALA A 570 0.85 -1.39 -9.56
C ALA A 570 -0.16 -1.87 -10.62
N LYS A 571 -1.07 -2.81 -10.27
CA LYS A 571 -2.08 -3.36 -11.19
C LYS A 571 -3.39 -3.84 -10.56
N LEU A 572 -3.47 -3.94 -9.23
CA LEU A 572 -4.63 -4.48 -8.50
C LEU A 572 -5.20 -3.43 -7.55
N TRP A 573 -6.46 -3.07 -7.72
CA TRP A 573 -7.10 -2.05 -6.89
C TRP A 573 -7.53 -2.56 -5.53
N TYR A 574 -7.37 -1.71 -4.51
CA TYR A 574 -8.03 -1.83 -3.22
C TYR A 574 -8.43 -0.44 -2.70
N PHE A 575 -9.32 -0.41 -1.72
CA PHE A 575 -9.51 0.77 -0.88
C PHE A 575 -9.43 0.36 0.59
N GLU A 576 -9.06 1.30 1.44
CA GLU A 576 -8.93 1.10 2.88
C GLU A 576 -9.88 2.07 3.60
N GLN A 577 -10.66 1.55 4.53
CA GLN A 577 -11.70 2.32 5.23
C GLN A 577 -11.14 3.56 5.94
N LEU A 578 -9.93 3.46 6.50
CA LEU A 578 -9.37 4.54 7.30
C LEU A 578 -8.66 5.64 6.49
N TYR A 579 -8.29 5.41 5.23
CA TYR A 579 -7.55 6.40 4.42
C TYR A 579 -8.20 7.79 4.36
N PRO A 580 -9.48 7.96 3.96
CA PRO A 580 -10.08 9.30 3.86
C PRO A 580 -10.19 9.99 5.23
N ILE A 581 -10.41 9.23 6.31
CA ILE A 581 -10.48 9.74 7.68
C ILE A 581 -9.09 10.24 8.13
N ILE A 582 -8.06 9.40 8.00
CA ILE A 582 -6.68 9.70 8.37
C ILE A 582 -6.18 10.95 7.62
N PHE A 583 -6.38 11.00 6.30
CA PHE A 583 -5.90 12.13 5.51
C PHE A 583 -6.66 13.41 5.83
N SER A 584 -7.97 13.33 6.08
CA SER A 584 -8.77 14.47 6.57
C SER A 584 -8.25 14.99 7.91
N VAL A 585 -7.94 14.11 8.86
CA VAL A 585 -7.37 14.50 10.16
C VAL A 585 -6.05 15.23 9.97
N SER A 586 -5.14 14.71 9.15
CA SER A 586 -3.85 15.37 8.88
C SER A 586 -4.05 16.78 8.30
N ALA A 587 -4.84 16.90 7.23
CA ALA A 587 -5.03 18.16 6.53
C ALA A 587 -5.72 19.22 7.41
N LEU A 588 -6.75 18.81 8.15
CA LEU A 588 -7.51 19.72 9.02
C LEU A 588 -6.71 20.11 10.27
N HIS A 589 -5.91 19.20 10.84
CA HIS A 589 -5.00 19.54 11.93
C HIS A 589 -3.99 20.60 11.49
N ARG A 590 -3.39 20.41 10.32
CA ARG A 590 -2.45 21.39 9.77
C ARG A 590 -3.12 22.73 9.49
N ALA A 591 -4.30 22.73 8.88
CA ALA A 591 -5.07 23.93 8.64
C ALA A 591 -5.40 24.68 9.95
N GLU A 592 -5.81 23.97 11.00
CA GLU A 592 -6.05 24.54 12.33
C GLU A 592 -4.77 25.22 12.86
N MET A 593 -3.63 24.53 12.81
CA MET A 593 -2.35 25.05 13.30
C MET A 593 -1.89 26.32 12.54
N VAL A 594 -2.01 26.32 11.21
CA VAL A 594 -1.63 27.47 10.37
C VAL A 594 -2.56 28.66 10.64
N LEU A 595 -3.88 28.45 10.66
CA LEU A 595 -4.85 29.51 10.92
C LEU A 595 -4.73 30.09 12.34
N LYS A 596 -4.44 29.25 13.33
CA LYS A 596 -4.16 29.69 14.70
C LYS A 596 -2.94 30.61 14.74
N LYS A 597 -1.85 30.22 14.09
CA LYS A 597 -0.62 31.03 14.01
C LYS A 597 -0.88 32.38 13.34
N CYS A 598 -1.60 32.40 12.22
CA CYS A 598 -1.98 33.66 11.56
C CYS A 598 -2.84 34.56 12.45
N THR A 599 -3.76 33.98 13.23
CA THR A 599 -4.60 34.73 14.18
C THR A 599 -3.76 35.32 15.30
N ASP A 600 -2.86 34.53 15.88
CA ASP A 600 -1.96 34.96 16.97
C ASP A 600 -0.98 36.04 16.49
N ASP A 601 -0.43 35.91 15.28
CA ASP A 601 0.48 36.90 14.69
C ASP A 601 -0.26 38.21 14.34
N ASN A 602 -1.50 38.13 13.85
CA ASN A 602 -2.34 39.32 13.64
C ASN A 602 -2.69 40.02 14.96
N LEU A 603 -2.99 39.26 16.03
CA LEU A 603 -3.17 39.84 17.37
C LEU A 603 -1.89 40.55 17.84
N ARG A 604 -0.72 39.93 17.68
CA ARG A 604 0.57 40.54 18.03
C ARG A 604 0.86 41.82 17.26
N LEU A 605 0.57 41.85 15.96
CA LEU A 605 0.71 43.05 15.13
C LEU A 605 -0.25 44.16 15.58
N SER A 606 -1.51 43.83 15.88
CA SER A 606 -2.50 44.82 16.36
C SER A 606 -2.12 45.42 17.72
N LEU A 607 -1.58 44.62 18.64
CA LEU A 607 -1.10 45.09 19.95
C LEU A 607 0.18 45.94 19.82
N ALA A 608 1.03 45.67 18.82
CA ALA A 608 2.22 46.47 18.55
C ALA A 608 1.88 47.82 17.87
N GLU A 609 0.78 47.90 17.12
CA GLU A 609 0.29 49.16 16.53
C GLU A 609 -0.45 50.06 17.53
N GLU A 610 -1.02 49.52 18.61
CA GLU A 610 -1.68 50.29 19.68
C GLU A 610 -0.70 50.95 20.69
N ASP A 611 0.59 50.58 20.69
CA ASP A 611 1.60 51.03 21.67
C ASP A 611 2.37 52.32 21.31
N TYR A 612 1.75 53.27 20.56
CA TYR A 612 2.23 54.65 20.43
C TYR A 612 1.06 55.66 20.42
N PRO A 613 1.02 56.61 21.39
CA PRO A 613 1.91 57.77 21.31
C PRO A 613 2.55 58.13 22.67
N ILE A 614 3.87 58.06 22.76
CA ILE A 614 4.60 58.82 23.78
C ILE A 614 4.50 60.30 23.39
N MET A 615 3.59 61.02 24.04
CA MET A 615 3.60 62.48 24.08
C MET A 615 4.94 62.95 24.66
N SER A 616 5.83 63.41 23.79
CA SER A 616 6.95 64.25 24.18
C SER A 616 6.41 65.63 24.59
N THR A 617 6.15 65.83 25.88
CA THR A 617 6.01 67.20 26.41
C THR A 617 7.40 67.85 26.44
N GLU A 618 7.63 68.71 25.45
CA GLU A 618 8.77 69.63 25.41
C GLU A 618 8.76 70.57 26.61
N LYS A 619 9.94 70.75 27.22
CA LYS A 619 10.24 71.90 28.07
C LYS A 619 10.53 73.11 27.16
N GLN A 620 9.79 74.19 27.36
CA GLN A 620 10.32 75.56 27.35
C GLN A 620 9.59 76.41 28.38
#